data_AF-A0A1Q6SW71-F1
#
_entry.id   AF-A0A1Q6SW71-F1
#
_cell.length_a   1.000
_cell.length_b   1.000
_cell.length_c   1.000
_cell.angle_alpha   90.00
_cell.angle_beta   90.00
_cell.angle_gamma   90.00
#
_symmetry.space_group_name_H-M   'P 1'
#
loop_
_entity.id
_entity.type
_entity.pdbx_description
1 polymer ?
#
loop_
_entity_poly.entity_id
_entity_poly.type
_entity_poly.pdbx_seq_one_letter_code
_entity_poly.pdbx_strand_id
1 'polypeptide(L)'
;MIYPSVDELTQNNKYNRYTLVIAVAKCARMVTDEYVAQREAAERMLANKETDKSLASLIRKDFRDEKAVRIAINRLYQGEYRIVDSSIDPNCNY
;
A
#
# COMPACT_ATOMS: atom_id res chain seq x y z
N MET A 1 3.04 21.07 -4.06
CA MET A 1 4.29 20.54 -3.48
C MET A 1 4.17 19.02 -3.43
N ILE A 2 5.21 18.25 -3.79
CA ILE A 2 5.17 16.78 -3.75
C ILE A 2 5.43 16.35 -2.31
N TYR A 3 4.51 15.58 -1.73
CA TYR A 3 4.61 15.08 -0.35
C TYR A 3 4.20 13.60 -0.29
N PRO A 4 4.91 12.77 0.48
CA PRO A 4 6.22 13.03 1.11
C PRO A 4 7.32 13.29 0.07
N SER A 5 8.37 13.98 0.48
CA SER A 5 9.52 14.24 -0.38
C SER A 5 10.34 12.98 -0.63
N VAL A 6 11.17 12.99 -1.69
CA VAL A 6 12.05 11.84 -1.99
C VAL A 6 13.08 11.61 -0.89
N ASP A 7 13.56 12.66 -0.24
CA ASP A 7 14.57 12.54 0.83
C ASP A 7 13.98 11.90 2.08
N GLU A 8 12.73 12.23 2.42
CA GLU A 8 11.97 11.56 3.48
C GLU A 8 11.76 10.06 3.15
N LEU A 9 11.36 9.75 1.92
CA LEU A 9 11.10 8.37 1.49
C LEU A 9 12.37 7.51 1.41
N THR A 10 13.51 8.13 1.07
CA THR A 10 14.82 7.46 1.05
C THR A 10 15.49 7.44 2.42
N GLN A 11 14.85 7.98 3.47
CA GLN A 11 15.39 8.10 4.82
C GLN A 11 16.79 8.72 4.82
N ASN A 12 16.94 9.91 4.21
CA ASN A 12 18.22 10.62 4.06
C ASN A 12 19.29 9.78 3.32
N ASN A 13 18.97 9.30 2.11
CA ASN A 13 19.86 8.46 1.28
C ASN A 13 20.23 7.09 1.85
N LYS A 14 19.52 6.59 2.87
CA LYS A 14 19.65 5.20 3.32
C LYS A 14 19.35 4.20 2.19
N TYR A 15 18.34 4.50 1.38
CA TYR A 15 18.00 3.72 0.19
C TYR A 15 18.28 4.52 -1.08
N ASN A 16 18.81 3.86 -2.11
CA ASN A 16 18.86 4.47 -3.43
C ASN A 16 17.44 4.58 -4.02
N ARG A 17 17.26 5.49 -4.99
CA ARG A 17 15.95 5.79 -5.58
C ARG A 17 15.33 4.59 -6.32
N TYR A 18 16.13 3.69 -6.86
CA TYR A 18 15.64 2.51 -7.57
C TYR A 18 15.05 1.48 -6.59
N THR A 19 15.70 1.25 -5.46
CA THR A 19 15.19 0.42 -4.37
C THR A 19 13.85 0.95 -3.86
N LEU A 20 13.73 2.27 -3.67
CA LEU A 20 12.47 2.91 -3.30
C LEU A 20 11.36 2.63 -4.33
N VAL A 21 11.63 2.81 -5.61
CA VAL A 21 10.65 2.57 -6.68
C VAL A 21 10.18 1.11 -6.69
N ILE A 22 11.10 0.15 -6.57
CA ILE A 22 10.77 -1.28 -6.55
C ILE A 22 9.91 -1.61 -5.32
N ALA A 23 10.28 -1.09 -4.14
CA ALA A 23 9.53 -1.30 -2.91
C ALA A 23 8.11 -0.74 -3.00
N VAL A 24 7.96 0.51 -3.46
CA VAL A 24 6.64 1.15 -3.66
C VAL A 24 5.80 0.38 -4.67
N ALA A 25 6.39 -0.10 -5.77
CA ALA A 25 5.68 -0.90 -6.77
C ALA A 25 5.16 -2.22 -6.19
N LYS A 26 5.96 -2.92 -5.37
CA LYS A 26 5.52 -4.14 -4.67
C LYS A 26 4.39 -3.84 -3.68
N CYS A 27 4.52 -2.79 -2.89
CA CYS A 27 3.49 -2.37 -1.94
C CYS A 27 2.18 -1.98 -2.66
N ALA A 28 2.26 -1.32 -3.81
CA ALA A 28 1.09 -0.96 -4.62
C ALA A 28 0.34 -2.19 -5.16
N ARG A 29 1.05 -3.29 -5.47
CA ARG A 29 0.41 -4.57 -5.82
C ARG A 29 -0.35 -5.13 -4.63
N MET A 30 0.26 -5.18 -3.45
CA MET A 30 -0.41 -5.65 -2.22
C MET A 30 -1.69 -4.86 -1.92
N VAL A 31 -1.63 -3.53 -2.06
CA VAL A 31 -2.80 -2.64 -1.91
C VAL A 31 -3.91 -2.97 -2.91
N THR A 32 -3.54 -3.33 -4.15
CA THR A 32 -4.50 -3.73 -5.18
C THR A 32 -5.14 -5.08 -4.87
N ASP A 33 -4.34 -6.04 -4.40
CA ASP A 33 -4.83 -7.36 -3.99
C ASP A 33 -5.80 -7.25 -2.80
N GLU A 34 -5.47 -6.41 -1.81
CA GLU A 34 -6.36 -6.08 -0.67
C GLU A 34 -7.70 -5.49 -1.13
N TYR A 35 -7.67 -4.59 -2.14
CA TYR A 35 -8.88 -4.00 -2.72
C TYR A 35 -9.74 -5.05 -3.43
N VAL A 36 -9.13 -5.92 -4.26
CA VAL A 36 -9.84 -6.98 -4.98
C VAL A 36 -10.48 -7.94 -3.99
N ALA A 37 -9.75 -8.39 -2.96
CA ALA A 37 -10.30 -9.27 -1.93
C ALA A 37 -11.48 -8.65 -1.17
N GLN A 38 -11.39 -7.36 -0.81
CA GLN A 38 -12.52 -6.64 -0.17
C GLN A 38 -13.72 -6.53 -1.09
N ARG A 39 -13.49 -6.26 -2.37
CA ARG A 39 -14.55 -6.15 -3.37
C ARG A 39 -15.26 -7.49 -3.57
N GLU A 40 -14.52 -8.58 -3.73
CA GLU A 40 -15.09 -9.93 -3.85
C GLU A 40 -15.90 -10.32 -2.62
N ALA A 41 -15.40 -10.03 -1.42
CA ALA A 41 -16.13 -10.28 -0.17
C ALA A 41 -17.44 -9.47 -0.12
N ALA A 42 -17.39 -8.19 -0.47
CA ALA A 42 -18.56 -7.32 -0.48
C ALA A 42 -19.60 -7.73 -1.55
N GLU A 43 -19.15 -8.14 -2.74
CA GLU A 43 -20.01 -8.68 -3.79
C GLU A 43 -20.70 -9.98 -3.34
N ARG A 44 -20.00 -10.85 -2.60
CA ARG A 44 -20.58 -12.07 -2.02
C ARG A 44 -21.65 -11.79 -0.96
N MET A 45 -21.40 -10.84 -0.05
CA MET A 45 -22.38 -10.45 0.97
C MET A 45 -23.66 -9.88 0.35
N LEU A 46 -23.52 -9.08 -0.71
CA LEU A 46 -24.64 -8.54 -1.47
C LEU A 46 -25.44 -9.64 -2.19
N ALA A 47 -24.74 -10.58 -2.82
CA ALA A 47 -25.38 -11.72 -3.48
C ALA A 47 -26.18 -12.59 -2.50
N ASN A 48 -25.66 -12.78 -1.28
CA ASN A 48 -26.31 -13.52 -0.21
C ASN A 48 -27.42 -12.73 0.52
N LYS A 49 -27.63 -11.44 0.18
CA LYS A 49 -28.55 -10.53 0.88
C LYS A 49 -28.25 -10.38 2.38
N GLU A 50 -26.98 -10.48 2.75
CA GLU A 50 -26.52 -10.31 4.13
C GLU A 50 -26.44 -8.82 4.55
N THR A 51 -26.50 -7.90 3.58
CA THR A 51 -26.39 -6.45 3.81
C THR A 51 -27.16 -5.67 2.74
N ASP A 52 -27.79 -4.55 3.14
CA ASP A 52 -28.45 -3.59 2.25
C ASP A 52 -27.55 -2.40 1.89
N LYS A 53 -26.31 -2.36 2.42
CA LYS A 53 -25.34 -1.29 2.12
C LYS A 53 -24.82 -1.42 0.69
N SER A 54 -24.56 -0.31 0.03
CA SER A 54 -23.97 -0.30 -1.32
C SER A 54 -22.53 -0.84 -1.31
N LEU A 55 -22.10 -1.44 -2.43
CA LEU A 55 -20.73 -1.96 -2.62
C LEU A 55 -19.65 -0.93 -2.24
N ALA A 56 -19.84 0.32 -2.64
CA ALA A 56 -18.92 1.42 -2.36
C ALA A 56 -18.85 1.81 -0.87
N SER A 57 -19.83 1.43 -0.06
CA SER A 57 -19.84 1.64 1.40
C SER A 57 -19.19 0.50 2.16
N LEU A 58 -19.02 -0.68 1.53
CA LEU A 58 -18.40 -1.86 2.14
C LEU A 58 -16.87 -1.88 1.93
N ILE A 59 -16.38 -1.18 0.90
CA ILE A 59 -14.95 -1.03 0.62
C ILE A 59 -14.38 0.14 1.42
N ARG A 60 -13.18 -0.01 1.99
CA ARG A 60 -12.51 1.10 2.70
C ARG A 60 -12.31 2.30 1.76
N LYS A 61 -12.60 3.49 2.28
CA LYS A 61 -12.52 4.77 1.56
C LYS A 61 -11.15 4.98 0.89
N ASP A 62 -10.08 4.61 1.58
CA ASP A 62 -8.71 4.79 1.08
C ASP A 62 -8.49 4.07 -0.26
N PHE A 63 -8.95 2.81 -0.40
CA PHE A 63 -8.78 2.06 -1.64
C PHE A 63 -9.69 2.54 -2.78
N ARG A 64 -10.79 3.23 -2.45
CA ARG A 64 -11.74 3.72 -3.44
C ARG A 64 -11.30 5.06 -4.03
N ASP A 65 -10.81 5.95 -3.17
CA ASP A 65 -10.60 7.35 -3.52
C ASP A 65 -9.13 7.66 -3.89
N GLU A 66 -8.17 6.83 -3.44
CA GLU A 66 -6.74 7.04 -3.67
C GLU A 66 -6.13 5.99 -4.61
N LYS A 67 -5.13 6.41 -5.40
CA LYS A 67 -4.37 5.47 -6.24
C LYS A 67 -3.54 4.54 -5.36
N ALA A 68 -3.45 3.26 -5.73
CA ALA A 68 -2.69 2.26 -4.98
C ALA A 68 -1.23 2.68 -4.70
N VAL A 69 -0.58 3.33 -5.67
CA VAL A 69 0.78 3.86 -5.52
C VAL A 69 0.86 4.96 -4.43
N ARG A 70 -0.15 5.83 -4.32
CA ARG A 70 -0.18 6.89 -3.31
C ARG A 70 -0.40 6.30 -1.92
N ILE A 71 -1.28 5.30 -1.79
CA ILE A 71 -1.46 4.55 -0.54
C ILE A 71 -0.14 3.88 -0.14
N ALA A 72 0.53 3.21 -1.08
CA ALA A 72 1.82 2.56 -0.83
C ALA A 72 2.90 3.55 -0.35
N ILE A 73 3.01 4.72 -0.97
CA ILE A 73 3.92 5.80 -0.55
C ILE A 73 3.60 6.26 0.87
N ASN A 74 2.31 6.48 1.18
CA ASN A 74 1.89 6.93 2.51
C ASN A 74 2.16 5.88 3.58
N ARG A 75 1.82 4.60 3.32
CA ARG A 75 2.08 3.48 4.23
C ARG A 75 3.57 3.30 4.48
N LEU A 76 4.42 3.47 3.46
CA LEU A 76 5.87 3.45 3.61
C LEU A 76 6.37 4.63 4.47
N TYR A 77 5.86 5.83 4.23
CA TYR A 77 6.22 7.03 5.01
C TYR A 77 5.76 6.97 6.47
N GLN A 78 4.58 6.41 6.73
CA GLN A 78 4.02 6.18 8.06
C GLN A 78 4.71 5.03 8.81
N GLY A 79 5.56 4.26 8.14
CA GLY A 79 6.26 3.11 8.72
C GLY A 79 5.42 1.82 8.80
N GLU A 80 4.24 1.78 8.17
CA GLU A 80 3.45 0.55 8.02
C GLU A 80 4.16 -0.46 7.13
N TYR A 81 4.92 0.02 6.14
CA TYR A 81 5.81 -0.79 5.32
C TYR A 81 7.27 -0.46 5.61
N ARG A 82 8.11 -1.50 5.57
CA ARG A 82 9.57 -1.38 5.73
C ARG A 82 10.27 -2.05 4.55
N ILE A 83 11.24 -1.35 3.98
CA ILE A 83 12.16 -1.93 2.99
C ILE A 83 13.18 -2.76 3.76
N VAL A 84 13.20 -4.05 3.47
CA VAL A 84 14.15 -5.02 4.04
C VAL A 84 15.04 -5.47 2.90
N ASP A 85 16.32 -5.09 2.97
CA ASP A 85 17.32 -5.39 1.95
C ASP A 85 18.65 -5.70 2.63
N SER A 86 19.14 -6.93 2.44
CA SER A 86 20.40 -7.44 2.98
C SER A 86 21.62 -6.65 2.51
N SER A 87 21.54 -5.96 1.37
CA SER A 87 22.62 -5.11 0.86
C SER A 87 22.69 -3.74 1.57
N ILE A 88 21.69 -3.39 2.37
CA ILE A 88 21.52 -2.07 3.00
C ILE A 88 21.52 -2.17 4.54
N ASP A 89 20.97 -3.25 5.09
CA ASP A 89 20.92 -3.51 6.53
C ASP A 89 21.75 -4.77 6.87
N PRO A 90 22.96 -4.63 7.47
CA PRO A 90 23.82 -5.76 7.82
C PRO A 90 23.23 -6.66 8.92
N ASN A 91 22.13 -6.24 9.58
CA ASN A 91 21.44 -7.04 10.59
C ASN A 91 20.16 -7.72 10.05
N CYS A 92 19.94 -7.66 8.74
CA CYS A 92 18.80 -8.31 8.09
C CYS A 92 19.02 -9.84 8.00
N ASN A 93 18.59 -10.58 9.02
CA ASN A 93 18.44 -12.04 8.95
C ASN A 93 17.05 -12.40 8.41
N TYR A 94 17.01 -13.27 7.39
CA TYR A 94 15.79 -13.75 6.71
C TYR A 94 14.92 -14.63 7.61
#